data_AF-A0A0C3NV91-F1
#
_entry.id   AF-A0A0C3NV91-F1
#
_cell.length_a   1.000
_cell.length_b   1.000
_cell.length_c   1.000
_cell.angle_alpha   90.00
_cell.angle_beta   90.00
_cell.angle_gamma   90.00
#
_symmetry.space_group_name_H-M   'P 1'
#
loop_
_entity.id
_entity.type
_entity.pdbx_description
1 polymer ?
#
loop_
_entity_poly.entity_id
_entity_poly.type
_entity_poly.pdbx_seq_one_letter_code
_entity_poly.pdbx_strand_id
1 'polypeptide(L)'
;HFFQCKHRVPPDVFSAIVDKIETHPVFHNNSNNPQLPVPIQLAIFLNAATSQDMAEWAGVSVGTVYNCYKQVMVAILHHHDELIHFKPEDPQDRREKERAESIVEERTCPQWRGILMKL
;
A
#
# COMPACT_ATOMS: atom_id res chain seq x y z
N HIS A 1 12.19 3.62 -13.23
CA HIS A 1 12.06 5.06 -13.51
C HIS A 1 10.60 5.52 -13.68
N PHE A 2 9.72 4.79 -14.39
CA PHE A 2 8.34 5.26 -14.66
C PHE A 2 7.34 5.20 -13.47
N PHE A 3 7.58 4.36 -12.46
CA PHE A 3 6.64 4.13 -11.34
C PHE A 3 6.70 5.17 -10.20
N GLN A 4 7.78 5.95 -10.15
CA GLN A 4 8.12 6.80 -8.99
C GLN A 4 7.44 8.18 -9.01
N CYS A 5 6.98 8.67 -10.16
CA CYS A 5 6.54 10.07 -10.29
C CYS A 5 5.06 10.33 -9.98
N LYS A 6 4.21 9.30 -9.81
CA LYS A 6 2.77 9.47 -9.53
C LYS A 6 2.30 8.98 -8.17
N HIS A 7 3.18 8.36 -7.38
CA HIS A 7 2.84 7.94 -6.03
C HIS A 7 3.16 9.06 -5.04
N ARG A 8 2.29 9.26 -4.04
CA ARG A 8 2.56 10.17 -2.91
C ARG A 8 3.66 9.64 -1.96
N VAL A 9 4.26 8.50 -2.31
CA VAL A 9 5.29 7.81 -1.55
C VAL A 9 6.65 8.20 -2.13
N PRO A 10 7.59 8.70 -1.30
CA PRO A 10 8.96 8.98 -1.72
C PRO A 10 9.62 7.75 -2.39
N PRO A 11 10.43 7.92 -3.46
CA PRO A 11 11.01 6.80 -4.21
C PRO A 11 11.88 5.85 -3.37
N ASP A 12 12.59 6.39 -2.38
CA ASP A 12 13.40 5.67 -1.40
C ASP A 12 12.53 4.79 -0.48
N VAL A 13 11.41 5.34 0.01
CA VAL A 13 10.44 4.57 0.81
C VAL A 13 9.82 3.46 -0.02
N PHE A 14 9.47 3.74 -1.28
CA PHE A 14 8.93 2.73 -2.19
C PHE A 14 9.92 1.58 -2.39
N SER A 15 11.18 1.88 -2.70
CA SER A 15 12.24 0.87 -2.84
C SER A 15 12.45 0.06 -1.55
N ALA A 16 12.49 0.72 -0.39
CA ALA A 16 12.63 0.04 0.90
C ALA A 16 11.47 -0.93 1.20
N ILE A 17 10.25 -0.60 0.78
CA ILE A 17 9.10 -1.50 0.91
C ILE A 17 9.27 -2.70 -0.03
N VAL A 18 9.66 -2.47 -1.29
CA VAL A 18 9.93 -3.55 -2.26
C VAL A 18 10.97 -4.52 -1.70
N ASP A 19 12.12 -4.02 -1.25
CA ASP A 19 13.22 -4.85 -0.75
C ASP A 19 12.78 -5.74 0.42
N LYS A 20 11.89 -5.24 1.28
CA LYS A 20 11.34 -6.01 2.40
C LYS A 20 10.35 -7.10 1.97
N ILE A 21 9.51 -6.84 0.97
CA ILE A 21 8.44 -7.76 0.60
C ILE A 21 8.78 -8.67 -0.59
N GLU A 22 9.81 -8.36 -1.39
CA GLU A 22 10.11 -9.06 -2.65
C GLU A 22 10.39 -10.55 -2.46
N THR A 23 11.00 -10.92 -1.35
CA THR A 23 11.32 -12.33 -1.03
C THR A 23 10.12 -13.12 -0.51
N HIS A 24 8.97 -12.47 -0.30
CA HIS A 24 7.81 -13.12 0.31
C HIS A 24 7.25 -14.23 -0.60
N PRO A 25 6.93 -15.44 -0.07
CA PRO A 25 6.45 -16.56 -0.87
C PRO A 25 5.18 -16.28 -1.68
N VAL A 26 4.35 -15.31 -1.27
CA VAL A 26 3.10 -14.95 -1.97
C VAL A 26 3.32 -14.43 -3.40
N PHE A 27 4.50 -13.89 -3.70
CA PHE A 27 4.89 -13.41 -5.03
C PHE A 27 5.53 -14.50 -5.90
N HIS A 28 5.76 -15.68 -5.32
CA HIS A 28 6.32 -16.84 -5.99
C HIS A 28 5.20 -17.86 -6.18
N ASN A 29 4.93 -18.26 -7.43
CA ASN A 29 4.08 -19.41 -7.69
C ASN A 29 4.88 -20.45 -8.48
N ASN A 30 4.58 -21.73 -8.26
CA ASN A 30 5.15 -22.82 -9.06
C ASN A 30 4.40 -22.99 -10.39
N SER A 31 3.91 -21.90 -10.98
CA SER A 31 3.13 -21.95 -12.21
C SER A 31 3.99 -21.55 -13.41
N ASN A 32 3.63 -22.06 -14.58
CA ASN A 32 4.28 -21.66 -15.84
C ASN A 32 3.92 -20.24 -16.28
N ASN A 33 3.01 -19.56 -15.59
CA ASN A 33 2.64 -18.18 -15.88
C ASN A 33 3.39 -17.25 -14.94
N PRO A 34 4.28 -16.38 -15.46
CA PRO A 34 5.03 -15.46 -14.63
C PRO A 34 4.07 -14.50 -13.93
N GLN A 35 4.27 -14.30 -12.62
CA GLN A 35 3.57 -13.26 -11.89
C GLN A 35 4.09 -11.88 -12.31
N LEU A 36 3.28 -10.85 -12.07
CA LEU A 36 3.74 -9.48 -12.21
C LEU A 36 4.90 -9.22 -11.24
N PRO A 37 5.94 -8.46 -11.65
CA PRO A 37 7.00 -8.03 -10.74
C PRO A 37 6.44 -7.31 -9.51
N VAL A 38 7.04 -7.57 -8.34
CA VAL A 38 6.61 -7.00 -7.05
C VAL A 38 6.50 -5.47 -7.06
N PRO A 39 7.43 -4.70 -7.68
CA PRO A 39 7.27 -3.24 -7.80
C PRO A 39 6.00 -2.83 -8.54
N ILE A 40 5.56 -3.59 -9.55
CA ILE A 40 4.35 -3.29 -10.31
C ILE A 40 3.12 -3.59 -9.46
N GLN A 41 3.12 -4.72 -8.73
CA GLN A 41 2.02 -5.05 -7.82
C GLN A 41 1.88 -4.01 -6.70
N LEU A 42 2.99 -3.53 -6.13
CA LEU A 42 3.00 -2.48 -5.11
C LEU A 42 2.51 -1.14 -5.67
N ALA A 43 2.91 -0.78 -6.89
CA ALA A 43 2.40 0.42 -7.56
C ALA A 43 0.90 0.35 -7.84
N ILE A 44 0.36 -0.81 -8.20
CA ILE A 44 -1.08 -1.02 -8.33
C ILE A 44 -1.77 -0.85 -6.97
N PHE A 45 -1.20 -1.43 -5.91
CA PHE A 45 -1.75 -1.35 -4.56
C PHE A 45 -1.83 0.09 -4.01
N LEU A 46 -0.79 0.90 -4.23
CA LEU A 46 -0.68 2.26 -3.71
C LEU A 46 -1.49 3.31 -4.51
N ASN A 47 -2.06 2.93 -5.64
CA ASN A 47 -2.85 3.83 -6.45
C ASN A 47 -4.31 3.89 -5.93
N ALA A 48 -4.85 5.10 -5.82
CA ALA A 48 -6.17 5.37 -5.25
C ALA A 48 -7.31 5.36 -6.29
N ALA A 49 -7.06 4.80 -7.48
CA ALA A 49 -8.03 4.72 -8.56
C ALA A 49 -8.86 3.43 -8.49
N THR A 50 -9.97 3.36 -9.24
CA THR A 50 -10.80 2.15 -9.25
C THR A 50 -10.04 0.98 -9.88
N SER A 51 -10.40 -0.26 -9.53
CA SER A 51 -9.74 -1.44 -10.10
C SER A 51 -9.90 -1.54 -11.63
N GLN A 52 -10.94 -0.93 -12.20
CA GLN A 52 -11.14 -0.82 -13.64
C GLN A 52 -10.14 0.15 -14.26
N ASP A 53 -10.01 1.35 -13.69
CA ASP A 53 -9.01 2.35 -14.15
C ASP A 53 -7.58 1.80 -14.03
N MET A 54 -7.32 0.98 -13.00
CA MET A 54 -6.02 0.35 -12.79
C MET A 54 -5.76 -0.80 -13.75
N ALA A 55 -6.78 -1.58 -14.11
CA ALA A 55 -6.69 -2.61 -15.13
C ALA A 55 -6.31 -1.98 -16.48
N GLU A 56 -6.99 -0.90 -16.86
CA GLU A 56 -6.71 -0.15 -18.09
C GLU A 56 -5.32 0.51 -18.06
N TRP A 57 -4.95 1.14 -16.94
CA TRP A 57 -3.65 1.78 -16.80
C TRP A 57 -2.48 0.79 -16.86
N ALA A 58 -2.60 -0.36 -16.18
CA ALA A 58 -1.55 -1.37 -16.13
C ALA A 58 -1.59 -2.33 -17.33
N GLY A 59 -2.62 -2.27 -18.17
CA GLY A 59 -2.80 -3.21 -19.29
C GLY A 59 -3.07 -4.65 -18.82
N VAL A 60 -3.75 -4.81 -17.68
CA VAL A 60 -4.01 -6.12 -17.04
C VAL A 60 -5.51 -6.33 -16.81
N SER A 61 -5.92 -7.54 -16.46
CA SER A 61 -7.32 -7.80 -16.09
C SER A 61 -7.66 -7.23 -14.71
N VAL A 62 -8.94 -6.91 -14.46
CA VAL A 62 -9.42 -6.52 -13.12
C VAL A 62 -9.11 -7.61 -12.07
N GLY A 63 -9.18 -8.88 -12.45
CA GLY A 63 -8.79 -10.00 -11.58
C GLY A 63 -7.32 -9.97 -11.19
N THR A 64 -6.45 -9.53 -12.10
CA THR A 64 -5.01 -9.33 -11.85
C THR A 64 -4.80 -8.18 -10.85
N VAL A 65 -5.53 -7.07 -11.00
CA VAL A 65 -5.50 -5.97 -10.03
C VAL A 65 -5.89 -6.46 -8.64
N TYR A 66 -6.99 -7.21 -8.52
CA TYR A 66 -7.43 -7.76 -7.24
C TYR A 66 -6.41 -8.74 -6.62
N ASN A 67 -5.74 -9.55 -7.45
CA ASN A 67 -4.65 -10.40 -6.98
C ASN A 67 -3.46 -9.57 -6.46
N CYS A 68 -3.05 -8.51 -7.16
CA CYS A 68 -1.99 -7.61 -6.68
C CYS A 68 -2.33 -7.04 -5.30
N TYR A 69 -3.59 -6.60 -5.10
CA TYR A 69 -4.04 -6.11 -3.80
C TYR A 69 -3.88 -7.15 -2.69
N LYS A 70 -4.38 -8.37 -2.92
CA LYS A 70 -4.28 -9.46 -1.94
C LYS A 70 -2.83 -9.82 -1.63
N GLN A 71 -1.99 -9.94 -2.65
CA GLN A 71 -0.60 -10.39 -2.49
C GLN A 71 0.23 -9.36 -1.71
N VAL A 72 0.11 -8.08 -2.07
CA VAL A 72 0.78 -6.98 -1.35
C VAL A 72 0.25 -6.87 0.08
N MET A 73 -1.07 -6.97 0.30
CA MET A 73 -1.64 -6.89 1.63
C MET A 73 -1.18 -8.03 2.54
N VAL A 74 -1.12 -9.27 2.03
CA VAL A 74 -0.57 -10.41 2.78
C VAL A 74 0.90 -10.19 3.14
N ALA A 75 1.72 -9.74 2.18
CA ALA A 75 3.14 -9.51 2.43
C ALA A 75 3.39 -8.37 3.44
N ILE A 76 2.61 -7.28 3.38
CA ILE A 76 2.68 -6.18 4.35
C ILE A 76 2.25 -6.65 5.74
N LEU A 77 1.13 -7.37 5.85
CA LEU A 77 0.63 -7.87 7.14
C LEU A 77 1.59 -8.89 7.77
N HIS A 78 2.30 -9.68 6.98
CA HIS A 78 3.32 -10.59 7.50
C HIS A 78 4.47 -9.84 8.20
N HIS A 79 4.82 -8.65 7.69
CA HIS A 79 5.84 -7.79 8.27
C HIS A 79 5.23 -6.68 9.14
N HIS A 80 3.99 -6.83 9.62
CA HIS A 80 3.26 -5.77 10.31
C HIS A 80 4.08 -5.16 11.45
N ASP A 81 4.68 -5.99 12.30
CA ASP A 81 5.46 -5.52 13.45
C ASP A 81 6.78 -4.84 13.05
N GLU A 82 7.27 -5.07 11.84
CA GLU A 82 8.51 -4.48 11.31
C GLU A 82 8.29 -3.28 10.38
N LEU A 83 7.11 -3.19 9.76
CA LEU A 83 6.75 -2.19 8.75
C LEU A 83 5.80 -1.13 9.29
N ILE A 84 4.88 -1.52 10.16
CA ILE A 84 3.85 -0.64 10.72
C ILE A 84 4.22 -0.38 12.18
N HIS A 85 5.17 0.55 12.37
CA HIS A 85 5.52 1.05 13.68
C HIS A 85 4.67 2.29 13.98
N PHE A 86 3.68 2.13 14.84
CA PHE A 86 3.00 3.25 15.49
C PHE A 86 3.17 3.11 16.99
N LYS A 87 3.88 4.07 17.61
CA LYS A 87 4.11 4.12 19.05
C LYS A 87 3.31 5.27 19.62
N PRO A 88 2.15 5.04 20.26
CA PRO A 88 1.32 6.11 20.83
C PRO A 88 2.05 6.97 21.88
N GLU A 89 3.04 6.35 22.52
CA GLU A 89 3.94 6.94 23.51
C GLU A 89 4.92 7.94 22.88
N ASP A 90 5.25 7.76 21.60
CA ASP A 90 6.18 8.61 20.88
C ASP A 90 5.48 9.94 20.49
N PRO A 91 6.04 11.09 20.91
CA PRO A 91 5.44 12.39 20.61
C PRO A 91 5.36 12.73 19.11
N GLN A 92 6.23 12.17 18.28
CA GLN A 92 6.21 12.39 16.84
C GLN A 92 5.07 11.62 16.20
N ASP A 93 4.94 10.33 16.50
CA ASP A 93 3.86 9.47 15.99
C ASP A 93 2.49 10.05 16.39
N ARG A 94 2.36 10.55 17.62
CA ARG A 94 1.14 11.23 18.08
C ARG A 94 0.80 12.47 17.25
N ARG A 95 1.78 13.31 16.96
CA ARG A 95 1.57 14.51 16.12
C ARG A 95 1.22 14.15 14.68
N GLU A 96 1.80 13.09 14.14
CA GLU A 96 1.48 12.61 12.80
C GLU A 96 0.07 12.04 12.73
N LYS A 97 -0.36 11.30 13.76
CA LYS A 97 -1.74 10.85 13.93
C LYS A 97 -2.73 12.02 13.98
N GLU A 98 -2.48 13.02 14.84
CA GLU A 98 -3.36 14.20 14.95
C GLU A 98 -3.45 14.98 13.64
N ARG A 99 -2.34 15.12 12.90
CA ARG A 99 -2.37 15.72 11.55
C ARG A 99 -3.19 14.90 10.56
N ALA A 100 -3.01 13.58 10.56
CA ALA A 100 -3.78 12.70 9.69
C ALA A 100 -5.27 12.79 10.00
N GLU A 101 -5.64 12.83 11.28
CA GLU A 101 -7.02 13.04 11.73
C GLU A 101 -7.56 14.38 11.23
N SER A 102 -6.84 15.49 11.43
CA SER A 102 -7.28 16.81 10.95
C SER A 102 -7.49 16.85 9.43
N ILE A 103 -6.62 16.20 8.65
CA ILE A 103 -6.76 16.09 7.19
C ILE A 103 -7.99 15.27 6.82
N VAL A 104 -8.26 14.17 7.53
CA VAL A 104 -9.45 13.34 7.32
C VAL A 104 -10.71 14.11 7.71
N GLU A 105 -10.72 14.86 8.80
CA GLU A 105 -11.87 15.66 9.20
C GLU A 105 -12.19 16.79 8.22
N GLU A 106 -11.17 17.38 7.61
CA GLU A 106 -11.32 18.43 6.59
C GLU A 106 -11.84 17.84 5.26
N ARG A 107 -11.38 16.65 4.88
CA ARG A 107 -11.56 16.12 3.52
C ARG A 107 -12.61 15.02 3.38
N THR A 108 -13.11 14.49 4.49
CA THR A 108 -13.95 13.28 4.50
C THR A 108 -15.28 13.51 5.21
N CYS A 109 -16.25 12.64 4.93
CA CYS A 109 -17.61 12.79 5.46
C CYS A 109 -17.62 12.67 7.01
N PRO A 110 -18.58 13.33 7.71
CA PRO A 110 -18.64 13.36 9.18
C PRO A 110 -18.62 11.99 9.86
N GLN A 111 -19.06 10.94 9.16
CA GLN A 111 -19.07 9.55 9.63
C GLN A 111 -17.66 8.97 9.87
N TRP A 112 -16.61 9.59 9.33
CA TRP A 112 -15.22 9.11 9.46
C TRP A 112 -14.47 9.74 10.65
N ARG A 113 -15.09 10.68 11.38
CA ARG A 113 -14.49 11.30 12.56
C ARG A 113 -14.33 10.28 13.69
N GLY A 114 -13.13 10.19 14.27
CA GLY A 114 -12.83 9.33 15.42
C GLY A 114 -12.57 7.84 15.12
N ILE A 115 -12.61 7.39 13.86
CA ILE A 115 -12.34 5.98 13.51
C ILE A 115 -10.86 5.61 13.72
N LEU A 116 -9.94 6.57 13.56
CA LEU A 116 -8.49 6.36 13.77
C LEU A 116 -8.10 6.14 15.24
N MET A 117 -9.05 6.23 16.19
CA MET A 117 -8.78 6.06 17.63
C MET A 117 -8.74 4.60 18.11
N LYS A 118 -9.09 3.61 17.26
CA LYS A 118 -9.23 2.20 17.68
C LYS A 118 -8.19 1.22 17.13
N LEU A 119 -7.17 1.70 16.42
CA LEU A 119 -6.00 0.91 16.04
C LEU A 119 -4.88 1.11 17.05
#